data_AF-H8YWF6-F1
#
_entry.id   AF-H8YWF6-F1
#
_cell.length_a   1.000
_cell.length_b   1.000
_cell.length_c   1.000
_cell.angle_alpha   90.00
_cell.angle_beta   90.00
_cell.angle_gamma   90.00
#
_symmetry.space_group_name_H-M   'P 1'
#
loop_
_entity.id
_entity.type
_entity.pdbx_description
1 polymer ?
#
loop_
_entity_poly.entity_id
_entity_poly.type
_entity_poly.pdbx_seq_one_letter_code
_entity_poly.pdbx_strand_id
1 'polypeptide(L)'
;MPSKRDSLSSRDLLARIGLDQELGNNDLLDDELLPDLTGNPGPALQERARLFAQTHRFAPGDLVTWKPGLKNRRVPRNGQPAVVLEVLSAPVFDSEKDAGSAYFREPLDLVLGLFLEDGPHRGDFLNWHFDSRRFQPWPAK
;
A
#
# COMPACT_ATOMS: atom_id res chain seq x y z
N MET A 1 -5.27 -37.87 15.81
CA MET A 1 -4.08 -37.55 15.00
C MET A 1 -4.41 -36.32 14.16
N PRO A 2 -3.83 -35.13 14.43
CA PRO A 2 -4.23 -33.89 13.78
C PRO A 2 -3.69 -33.81 12.35
N SER A 3 -4.58 -33.49 11.40
CA SER A 3 -4.28 -33.28 9.98
C SER A 3 -3.51 -31.96 9.82
N LYS A 4 -2.24 -32.05 9.42
CA LYS A 4 -1.49 -30.93 8.84
C LYS A 4 -2.21 -30.55 7.55
N ARG A 5 -2.97 -29.45 7.56
CA ARG A 5 -3.38 -28.78 6.33
C ARG A 5 -2.12 -28.14 5.78
N ASP A 6 -1.63 -28.66 4.66
CA ASP A 6 -0.54 -28.05 3.90
C ASP A 6 -0.91 -26.60 3.62
N SER A 7 -0.17 -25.68 4.25
CA SER A 7 -0.25 -24.26 3.94
C SER A 7 0.45 -24.09 2.61
N LEU A 8 -0.35 -24.00 1.54
CA LEU A 8 0.18 -23.67 0.22
C LEU A 8 0.84 -22.29 0.30
N SER A 9 2.06 -22.19 -0.22
CA SER A 9 2.72 -20.90 -0.37
C SER A 9 1.85 -20.01 -1.25
N SER A 10 1.88 -18.69 -1.01
CA SER A 10 1.19 -17.71 -1.85
C SER A 10 1.50 -17.91 -3.34
N ARG A 11 2.72 -18.38 -3.67
CA ARG A 11 3.09 -18.76 -5.04
C ARG A 11 2.27 -19.92 -5.60
N ASP A 12 2.04 -20.96 -4.81
CA ASP A 12 1.28 -22.14 -5.25
C ASP A 12 -0.20 -21.80 -5.47
N LEU A 13 -0.72 -20.86 -4.69
CA LEU A 13 -2.09 -20.37 -4.83
C LEU A 13 -2.25 -19.48 -6.07
N LEU A 14 -1.27 -18.61 -6.35
CA LEU A 14 -1.23 -17.75 -7.54
C LEU A 14 -1.11 -18.55 -8.84
N ALA A 15 -0.29 -19.60 -8.86
CA ALA A 15 -0.15 -20.49 -10.01
C ALA A 15 -1.45 -21.26 -10.32
N ARG A 16 -2.24 -21.62 -9.30
CA ARG A 16 -3.52 -22.34 -9.49
C ARG A 16 -4.64 -21.49 -10.08
N ILE A 17 -4.56 -20.17 -9.94
CA ILE A 17 -5.58 -19.24 -10.44
C ILE A 17 -5.16 -18.57 -11.76
N GLY A 18 -4.03 -18.96 -12.36
CA GLY A 18 -3.59 -18.50 -13.68
C GLY A 18 -3.16 -17.03 -13.72
N LEU A 19 -2.74 -16.47 -12.57
CA LEU A 19 -2.23 -15.10 -12.45
C LEU A 19 -0.69 -15.02 -12.52
N ASP A 20 -0.05 -16.12 -12.88
CA ASP A 20 1.40 -16.29 -12.94
C ASP A 20 2.07 -15.49 -14.07
N GLN A 21 1.34 -15.09 -15.12
CA GLN A 21 1.93 -14.40 -16.27
C GLN A 21 1.84 -12.86 -16.24
N GLU A 22 1.03 -12.26 -15.35
CA GLU A 22 0.94 -10.79 -15.23
C GLU A 22 1.78 -10.18 -14.10
N LEU A 23 2.39 -11.02 -13.25
CA LEU A 23 3.19 -10.59 -12.11
C LEU A 23 4.66 -10.31 -12.46
N GLY A 24 4.93 -9.89 -13.70
CA GLY A 24 6.28 -9.63 -14.20
C GLY A 24 7.08 -8.55 -13.45
N ASN A 25 6.49 -7.83 -12.49
CA ASN A 25 7.18 -6.83 -11.65
C ASN A 25 6.53 -6.56 -10.28
N ASN A 26 5.62 -7.41 -9.79
CA ASN A 26 4.87 -7.14 -8.56
C ASN A 26 5.48 -7.78 -7.31
N ASP A 27 6.56 -7.15 -6.85
CA ASP A 27 7.13 -7.22 -5.49
C ASP A 27 6.20 -6.51 -4.46
N LEU A 28 4.88 -6.49 -4.71
CA LEU A 28 3.87 -5.81 -3.90
C LEU A 28 3.44 -6.61 -2.66
N LEU A 29 3.99 -7.82 -2.51
CA LEU A 29 3.67 -8.73 -1.42
C LEU A 29 4.85 -8.76 -0.44
N ASP A 30 4.98 -7.73 0.40
CA ASP A 30 5.66 -7.95 1.68
C ASP A 30 4.81 -8.97 2.45
N ASP A 31 5.43 -10.11 2.78
CA ASP A 31 4.88 -11.41 3.21
C ASP A 31 4.05 -11.45 4.53
N GLU A 32 3.43 -10.35 4.93
CA GLU A 32 2.55 -10.34 6.11
C GLU A 32 1.11 -10.64 5.69
N LEU A 33 0.80 -11.93 5.48
CA LEU A 33 -0.58 -12.41 5.44
C LEU A 33 -1.30 -11.91 6.70
N LEU A 34 -2.25 -10.99 6.53
CA LEU A 34 -3.01 -10.47 7.66
C LEU A 34 -3.82 -11.62 8.29
N PRO A 35 -3.70 -11.86 9.61
CA PRO A 35 -4.32 -13.00 10.27
C PRO A 35 -5.86 -12.96 10.26
N ASP A 36 -6.47 -11.84 9.88
CA ASP A 36 -7.92 -11.61 9.82
C ASP A 36 -8.58 -12.10 8.51
N LEU A 37 -7.81 -12.62 7.54
CA LEU A 37 -8.33 -13.07 6.25
C LEU A 37 -8.72 -14.56 6.20
N THR A 38 -8.50 -15.32 7.27
CA THR A 38 -8.92 -16.72 7.34
C THR A 38 -10.41 -16.81 7.72
N GLY A 39 -11.28 -17.19 6.79
CA GLY A 39 -12.72 -17.33 7.02
C GLY A 39 -13.56 -16.38 6.18
N ASN A 40 -14.55 -15.70 6.79
CA ASN A 40 -15.35 -14.69 6.09
C ASN A 40 -14.61 -13.34 6.08
N PRO A 41 -14.16 -12.82 4.92
CA PRO A 41 -13.42 -11.56 4.84
C PRO A 41 -14.30 -10.31 5.00
N GLY A 42 -15.63 -10.45 5.03
CA GLY A 42 -16.58 -9.33 5.07
C GLY A 42 -16.29 -8.27 6.14
N PRO A 43 -16.11 -8.64 7.42
CA PRO A 43 -15.79 -7.68 8.48
C PRO A 43 -14.46 -6.95 8.25
N ALA A 44 -13.43 -7.65 7.76
CA ALA A 44 -12.14 -7.03 7.46
C ALA A 44 -12.26 -6.01 6.31
N LEU A 45 -13.03 -6.33 5.27
CA LEU A 45 -13.32 -5.41 4.17
C LEU A 45 -14.06 -4.15 4.64
N GLN A 46 -15.07 -4.32 5.49
CA GLN A 46 -15.81 -3.19 6.07
C GLN A 46 -14.90 -2.28 6.90
N GLU A 47 -13.99 -2.87 7.68
CA GLU A 47 -13.02 -2.10 8.46
C GLU A 47 -12.03 -1.35 7.57
N ARG A 48 -11.54 -1.97 6.49
CA ARG A 48 -10.57 -1.32 5.59
C ARG A 48 -11.23 -0.20 4.80
N ALA A 49 -12.48 -0.39 4.40
CA ALA A 49 -13.30 0.67 3.80
C ALA A 49 -13.51 1.84 4.79
N ARG A 50 -13.76 1.56 6.08
CA ARG A 50 -13.87 2.60 7.12
C ARG A 50 -12.57 3.38 7.28
N LEU A 51 -11.43 2.68 7.38
CA LEU A 51 -10.11 3.31 7.48
C LEU A 51 -9.80 4.16 6.25
N PHE A 52 -10.15 3.69 5.06
CA PHE A 52 -9.94 4.43 3.81
C PHE A 52 -10.82 5.70 3.75
N ALA A 53 -12.06 5.62 4.21
CA ALA A 53 -12.99 6.76 4.23
C ALA A 53 -12.61 7.84 5.27
N GLN A 54 -11.88 7.47 6.32
CA GLN A 54 -11.39 8.42 7.31
C GLN A 54 -10.31 9.32 6.69
N THR A 55 -10.54 10.62 6.54
CA THR A 55 -9.52 11.51 5.95
C THR A 55 -8.72 12.23 7.04
N HIS A 56 -7.46 12.54 6.74
CA HIS A 56 -6.60 13.38 7.56
C HIS A 56 -6.22 14.63 6.77
N ARG A 57 -6.06 15.76 7.46
CA ARG A 57 -5.48 16.96 6.86
C ARG A 57 -3.98 16.95 7.13
N PHE A 58 -3.19 17.01 6.06
CA PHE A 58 -1.75 17.07 6.13
C PHE A 58 -1.26 18.46 5.74
N ALA A 59 -0.06 18.79 6.18
CA ALA A 59 0.72 19.94 5.76
C ALA A 59 2.18 19.53 5.47
N PRO A 60 2.90 20.29 4.62
CA PRO A 60 4.33 20.06 4.43
C PRO A 60 5.09 20.00 5.76
N GLY A 61 5.95 19.01 5.91
CA GLY A 61 6.70 18.71 7.13
C GLY A 61 6.05 17.67 8.06
N ASP A 62 4.77 17.34 7.87
CA ASP A 62 4.14 16.26 8.65
C ASP A 62 4.79 14.91 8.36
N LEU A 63 4.97 14.10 9.40
CA LEU A 63 5.34 12.70 9.26
C LEU A 63 4.08 11.84 9.15
N VAL A 64 4.08 10.92 8.20
CA VAL A 64 2.96 10.03 7.90
C VAL A 64 3.40 8.58 7.73
N THR A 65 2.46 7.66 7.86
CA THR A 65 2.60 6.24 7.50
C THR A 65 1.32 5.74 6.87
N TRP A 66 1.41 4.60 6.18
CA TRP A 66 0.25 3.85 5.77
C TRP A 66 -0.68 3.58 6.94
N LYS A 67 -1.99 3.67 6.66
CA LYS A 67 -2.99 3.03 7.49
C LYS A 67 -2.86 1.50 7.36
N PRO A 68 -3.11 0.75 8.44
CA PRO A 68 -3.02 -0.70 8.42
C PRO A 68 -3.85 -1.33 7.29
N GLY A 69 -3.18 -2.06 6.40
CA GLY A 69 -3.80 -2.77 5.27
C GLY A 69 -4.16 -1.91 4.06
N LEU A 70 -3.74 -0.63 3.98
CA LEU A 70 -4.04 0.27 2.85
C LEU A 70 -2.83 0.60 1.95
N LYS A 71 -1.65 0.02 2.21
CA LYS A 71 -0.45 0.12 1.37
C LYS A 71 -0.73 -0.44 -0.02
N ASN A 72 -0.37 0.33 -1.05
CA ASN A 72 -0.55 -0.08 -2.46
C ASN A 72 0.64 0.30 -3.35
N ARG A 73 1.78 0.63 -2.76
CA ARG A 73 3.05 0.96 -3.42
C ARG A 73 4.21 0.29 -2.68
N ARG A 74 5.35 0.10 -3.35
CA ARG A 74 6.56 -0.53 -2.78
C ARG A 74 7.10 0.25 -1.58
N VAL A 75 7.07 1.57 -1.66
CA VAL A 75 7.61 2.47 -0.64
C VAL A 75 6.57 3.53 -0.25
N PRO A 76 6.57 4.02 1.00
CA PRO A 76 7.33 3.49 2.14
C PRO A 76 6.90 2.07 2.53
N ARG A 77 7.74 1.33 3.25
CA ARG A 77 7.34 0.03 3.84
C ARG A 77 6.27 0.24 4.91
N ASN A 78 5.52 -0.81 5.26
CA ASN A 78 4.62 -0.73 6.41
C ASN A 78 5.42 -0.39 7.68
N GLY A 79 4.93 0.56 8.48
CA GLY A 79 5.63 1.01 9.68
C GLY A 79 6.89 1.82 9.41
N GLN A 80 7.09 2.32 8.19
CA GLN A 80 8.16 3.27 7.86
C GLN A 80 7.57 4.68 7.68
N PRO A 81 8.16 5.72 8.30
CA PRO A 81 7.68 7.08 8.13
C PRO A 81 8.06 7.64 6.75
N ALA A 82 7.21 8.51 6.22
CA ALA A 82 7.53 9.42 5.12
C ALA A 82 7.17 10.85 5.54
N VAL A 83 7.82 11.85 4.92
CA VAL A 83 7.54 13.27 5.18
C VAL A 83 6.68 13.85 4.07
N VAL A 84 5.68 14.64 4.42
CA VAL A 84 4.87 15.39 3.45
C VAL A 84 5.71 16.51 2.87
N LEU A 85 5.89 16.48 1.54
CA LEU A 85 6.55 17.55 0.81
C LEU A 85 5.54 18.56 0.29
N GLU A 86 4.41 18.08 -0.22
CA GLU A 86 3.36 18.90 -0.82
C GLU A 86 2.00 18.23 -0.70
N VAL A 87 0.95 19.05 -0.55
CA VAL A 87 -0.45 18.65 -0.67
C VAL A 87 -1.04 19.41 -1.85
N LEU A 88 -1.43 18.69 -2.90
CA LEU A 88 -1.91 19.26 -4.14
C LEU A 88 -3.37 19.71 -4.01
N SER A 89 -3.68 20.91 -4.48
CA SER A 89 -5.07 21.40 -4.50
C SER A 89 -5.95 20.64 -5.51
N ALA A 90 -5.33 20.06 -6.54
CA ALA A 90 -5.98 19.21 -7.53
C ALA A 90 -5.15 17.93 -7.71
N PRO A 91 -5.76 16.73 -7.61
CA PRO A 91 -5.02 15.48 -7.75
C PRO A 91 -4.51 15.30 -9.18
N VAL A 92 -3.33 14.70 -9.28
CA VAL A 92 -2.81 14.17 -10.54
C VAL A 92 -3.30 12.73 -10.70
N PHE A 93 -3.58 12.33 -11.93
CA PHE A 93 -3.95 10.96 -12.27
C PHE A 93 -2.82 10.36 -13.09
N ASP A 94 -2.46 9.11 -12.78
CA ASP A 94 -1.51 8.37 -13.62
C ASP A 94 -2.10 8.16 -15.03
N SER A 95 -1.21 7.86 -15.95
CA SER A 95 -1.47 7.43 -17.32
C SER A 95 -2.12 6.05 -17.45
N GLU A 96 -2.41 5.35 -16.35
CA GLU A 96 -3.16 4.09 -16.33
C GLU A 96 -4.53 4.24 -17.01
N LYS A 97 -4.83 3.34 -17.94
CA LYS A 97 -6.04 3.38 -18.78
C LYS A 97 -6.94 2.18 -18.59
N ASP A 98 -6.46 1.10 -17.99
CA ASP A 98 -7.26 -0.09 -17.76
C ASP A 98 -8.14 0.08 -16.52
N ALA A 99 -9.47 0.11 -16.71
CA ALA A 99 -10.43 0.19 -15.62
C ALA A 99 -10.41 -1.03 -14.67
N GLY A 100 -9.80 -2.15 -15.09
CA GLY A 100 -9.52 -3.31 -14.22
C GLY A 100 -8.37 -3.09 -13.25
N SER A 101 -7.50 -2.10 -13.49
CA SER A 101 -6.36 -1.79 -12.64
C SER A 101 -6.81 -1.07 -11.36
N ALA A 102 -6.29 -1.51 -10.21
CA ALA A 102 -6.53 -0.86 -8.93
C ALA A 102 -5.98 0.58 -8.86
N TYR A 103 -5.18 0.98 -9.85
CA TYR A 103 -4.57 2.30 -9.97
C TYR A 103 -5.29 3.20 -10.99
N PHE A 104 -6.32 2.68 -11.66
CA PHE A 104 -7.10 3.44 -12.62
C PHE A 104 -7.73 4.66 -11.97
N ARG A 105 -7.35 5.84 -12.46
CA ARG A 105 -7.81 7.13 -11.95
C ARG A 105 -7.66 7.27 -10.43
N GLU A 106 -6.61 6.68 -9.86
CA GLU A 106 -6.26 6.93 -8.46
C GLU A 106 -5.94 8.42 -8.29
N PRO A 107 -6.60 9.14 -7.35
CA PRO A 107 -6.37 10.57 -7.16
C PRO A 107 -5.10 10.77 -6.33
N LEU A 108 -3.99 11.11 -7.00
CA LEU A 108 -2.72 11.34 -6.34
C LEU A 108 -2.60 12.82 -5.94
N ASP A 109 -2.89 13.13 -4.68
CA ASP A 109 -2.96 14.48 -4.12
C ASP A 109 -1.87 14.77 -3.08
N LEU A 110 -1.06 13.77 -2.71
CA LEU A 110 -0.04 13.87 -1.67
C LEU A 110 1.35 13.53 -2.23
N VAL A 111 2.31 14.45 -2.11
CA VAL A 111 3.71 14.20 -2.45
C VAL A 111 4.48 13.89 -1.19
N LEU A 112 5.05 12.70 -1.11
CA LEU A 112 5.84 12.25 0.04
C LEU A 112 7.30 12.08 -0.33
N GLY A 113 8.17 12.53 0.58
CA GLY A 113 9.59 12.30 0.55
C GLY A 113 9.99 11.17 1.50
N LEU A 114 10.91 10.31 1.07
CA LEU A 114 11.45 9.25 1.91
C LEU A 114 12.83 8.81 1.40
N PHE A 115 13.56 8.08 2.25
CA PHE A 115 14.82 7.45 1.88
C PHE A 115 14.57 6.05 1.34
N LEU A 116 15.24 5.68 0.24
CA LEU A 116 15.30 4.27 -0.15
C LEU A 116 16.26 3.52 0.76
N GLU A 117 15.80 2.40 1.30
CA GLU A 117 16.60 1.58 2.23
C GLU A 117 17.51 0.60 1.50
N ASP A 118 17.16 0.26 0.25
CA ASP A 118 17.81 -0.78 -0.56
C ASP A 118 17.95 -0.32 -2.02
N GLY A 119 18.84 -0.99 -2.76
CA GLY A 119 19.07 -0.75 -4.20
C GLY A 119 20.07 0.36 -4.52
N PRO A 120 20.22 0.74 -5.81
CA PRO A 120 21.24 1.70 -6.27
C PRO A 120 21.12 3.10 -5.65
N HIS A 121 19.92 3.46 -5.20
CA HIS A 121 19.58 4.76 -4.62
C HIS A 121 19.46 4.72 -3.10
N ARG A 122 20.06 3.71 -2.45
CA ARG A 122 20.02 3.58 -1.00
C ARG A 122 20.57 4.83 -0.32
N GLY A 123 19.75 5.44 0.55
CA GLY A 123 20.08 6.66 1.27
C GLY A 123 19.74 7.95 0.51
N ASP A 124 19.33 7.88 -0.76
CA ASP A 124 18.86 9.04 -1.50
C ASP A 124 17.49 9.47 -1.01
N PHE A 125 17.28 10.79 -0.92
CA PHE A 125 15.98 11.38 -0.63
C PHE A 125 15.20 11.56 -1.94
N LEU A 126 14.17 10.76 -2.12
CA LEU A 126 13.36 10.73 -3.33
C LEU A 126 11.89 10.98 -3.00
N ASN A 127 11.10 11.33 -4.01
CA ASN A 127 9.69 11.66 -3.84
C ASN A 127 8.77 10.89 -4.80
N TRP A 128 7.55 10.65 -4.34
CA TRP A 128 6.49 9.99 -5.10
C TRP A 128 5.14 10.62 -4.76
N HIS A 129 4.18 10.44 -5.68
CA HIS A 129 2.81 10.88 -5.53
C HIS A 129 1.94 9.74 -4.99
N PHE A 130 1.01 10.07 -4.09
CA PHE A 130 0.16 9.14 -3.37
C PHE A 130 -1.26 9.68 -3.19
N ASP A 131 -2.19 8.77 -2.91
CA ASP A 131 -3.54 9.10 -2.43
C ASP A 131 -3.52 9.32 -0.90
N SER A 132 -3.79 10.55 -0.48
CA SER A 132 -3.78 10.96 0.93
C SER A 132 -4.68 10.12 1.83
N ARG A 133 -5.77 9.54 1.29
CA ARG A 133 -6.73 8.72 2.06
C ARG A 133 -6.12 7.45 2.63
N ARG A 134 -4.99 6.99 2.08
CA ARG A 134 -4.28 5.79 2.53
C ARG A 134 -3.33 6.04 3.71
N PHE A 135 -3.08 7.29 4.05
CA PHE A 135 -2.11 7.68 5.07
C PHE A 135 -2.78 8.16 6.36
N GLN A 136 -2.05 8.00 7.46
CA GLN A 136 -2.36 8.55 8.77
C GLN A 136 -1.11 9.25 9.35
N PRO A 137 -1.27 10.16 10.32
CA PRO A 137 -0.13 10.73 11.04
C PRO A 137 0.77 9.64 11.62
N TRP A 138 2.08 9.84 11.52
CA TRP A 138 3.07 9.02 12.19
C TRP A 138 2.90 9.19 13.70
N PRO A 139 2.76 8.09 14.48
CA PRO A 139 2.59 8.21 15.93
C PRO A 139 3.83 8.87 16.54
N ALA A 140 3.62 9.93 17.32
CA ALA A 140 4.65 10.45 18.20
C ALA A 140 5.04 9.36 19.20
N LYS A 141 6.35 9.11 19.34
CA LYS A 141 6.86 8.23 20.40
C LYS A 141 6.67 8.88 21.77
#